data_AF-A0A366XJM4-F1
#
_entry.id   AF-A0A366XJM4-F1
#
_cell.length_a   1.000
_cell.length_b   1.000
_cell.length_c   1.000
_cell.angle_alpha   90.00
_cell.angle_beta   90.00
_cell.angle_gamma   90.00
#
_symmetry.space_group_name_H-M   'P 1'
#
loop_
_entity.id
_entity.type
_entity.pdbx_description
1 polymer ?
#
loop_
_entity_poly.entity_id
_entity_poly.type
_entity_poly.pdbx_seq_one_letter_code
_entity_poly.pdbx_strand_id
1 'polypeptide(L)'
;MTKSEKFIFWAFIPLLSAAIPVLFGWQVLAELNGWIPRGECPTIPLKVSISSPGNGVKVPYLNYGDSFALNTTTMVIEASRGIPKDYDIALLTKNSDDTQFHLKELSYSERVSPTLIRKYGFSVPIGNAASKSAEVRAVIVTSMKGFGQYYSSLDQIATNKSVVSISEPISIKYRD
;
A
#
# COMPACT_ATOMS: atom_id res chain seq x y z
N MET A 1 31.81 37.03 31.08
CA MET A 1 30.87 36.46 30.10
C MET A 1 30.16 37.61 29.40
N THR A 2 30.51 37.84 28.14
CA THR A 2 30.07 39.03 27.39
C THR A 2 28.71 38.76 26.70
N LYS A 3 27.95 39.82 26.39
CA LYS A 3 26.59 39.69 25.80
C LYS A 3 26.56 38.94 24.46
N SER A 4 27.66 38.89 23.70
CA SER A 4 27.74 38.15 22.43
C SER A 4 27.84 36.63 22.62
N GLU A 5 28.46 36.16 23.70
CA GLU A 5 28.61 34.72 24.01
C GLU A 5 27.26 34.08 24.38
N LYS A 6 26.36 34.84 25.02
CA LYS A 6 25.01 34.37 25.35
C LYS A 6 24.11 34.21 24.13
N PHE A 7 24.32 35.00 23.08
CA PHE A 7 23.48 34.97 21.87
C PHE A 7 23.78 33.74 21.00
N ILE A 8 25.04 33.34 20.91
CA ILE A 8 25.46 32.16 20.12
C ILE A 8 24.92 30.88 20.76
N PHE A 9 24.94 30.78 22.10
CA PHE A 9 24.44 29.61 22.82
C PHE A 9 22.92 29.39 22.68
N TRP A 10 22.14 30.47 22.64
CA TRP A 10 20.67 30.38 22.56
C TRP A 10 20.13 30.11 21.15
N ALA A 11 20.87 30.47 20.10
CA ALA A 11 20.46 30.25 18.73
C ALA A 11 20.94 28.90 18.15
N PHE A 12 22.13 28.42 18.51
CA PHE A 12 22.72 27.22 17.88
C PHE A 12 22.27 25.89 18.47
N ILE A 13 21.94 25.83 19.76
CA ILE A 13 21.51 24.59 20.42
C ILE A 13 20.16 24.05 19.90
N PRO A 14 19.10 24.87 19.70
CA PRO A 14 17.84 24.33 19.18
C PRO A 14 17.93 23.94 17.69
N LEU A 15 18.85 24.54 16.92
CA LEU A 15 19.07 24.21 15.51
C LEU A 15 19.80 22.87 15.31
N LEU A 16 20.72 22.50 16.20
CA LEU A 16 21.35 21.17 16.16
C LEU A 16 20.35 20.06 16.53
N SER A 17 19.48 20.30 17.53
CA SER A 17 18.49 19.31 17.99
C SER A 17 17.48 18.93 16.89
N ALA A 18 17.08 19.88 16.04
CA ALA A 18 16.18 19.61 14.93
C ALA A 18 16.86 18.95 13.71
N ALA A 19 18.20 19.06 13.59
CA ALA A 19 18.95 18.53 12.45
C ALA A 19 19.47 17.10 12.65
N ILE A 20 19.63 16.65 13.90
CA ILE A 20 20.16 15.32 14.22
C ILE A 20 19.27 14.16 13.71
N PRO A 21 17.92 14.21 13.78
CA PRO A 21 17.07 13.15 13.23
C PRO A 21 17.12 13.06 11.70
N VAL A 22 17.55 14.13 11.03
CA VAL A 22 17.63 14.23 9.57
C VAL A 22 19.00 13.78 9.06
N LEU A 23 20.06 13.96 9.86
CA LEU A 23 21.45 13.62 9.49
C LEU A 23 21.89 12.24 9.97
N PHE A 24 21.33 11.76 11.08
CA PHE A 24 21.63 10.43 11.63
C PHE A 24 20.36 9.61 11.64
N GLY A 25 20.37 8.49 10.92
CA GLY A 25 19.22 7.59 10.85
C GLY A 25 18.78 7.15 12.24
N TRP A 26 17.48 6.90 12.40
CA TRP A 26 16.84 6.41 13.63
C TRP A 26 17.59 5.24 14.31
N GLN A 27 18.33 4.43 13.55
CA GLN A 27 19.17 3.35 14.04
C GLN A 27 20.24 3.85 15.03
N VAL A 28 20.89 4.97 14.71
CA VAL A 28 21.94 5.58 15.54
C VAL A 28 21.35 6.13 16.84
N LEU A 29 20.15 6.72 16.78
CA LEU A 29 19.42 7.20 17.95
C LEU A 29 18.96 6.05 18.85
N ALA A 30 18.58 4.90 18.27
CA ALA A 30 18.20 3.70 19.01
C ALA A 30 19.39 3.03 19.70
N GLU A 31 20.56 2.96 19.05
CA GLU A 31 21.79 2.46 19.66
C GLU A 31 22.29 3.36 20.79
N LEU A 32 22.19 4.69 20.64
CA LEU A 32 22.68 5.64 21.64
C LEU A 32 21.78 5.72 22.88
N ASN A 33 20.45 5.65 22.72
CA ASN A 33 19.52 5.89 23.83
C ASN A 33 18.91 4.61 24.41
N GLY A 34 19.09 3.45 23.78
CA GLY A 34 18.55 2.16 24.22
C GLY A 34 17.02 2.03 24.14
N TRP A 35 16.32 3.13 23.84
CA TRP A 35 14.89 3.21 23.58
C TRP A 35 14.61 4.45 22.71
N ILE A 36 13.55 4.41 21.91
CA ILE A 36 13.07 5.56 21.12
C ILE A 36 11.57 5.76 21.37
N PRO A 37 11.08 7.01 21.42
CA PRO A 37 9.64 7.28 21.46
C PRO A 37 8.91 6.58 20.31
N ARG A 38 7.73 6.01 20.56
CA ARG A 38 6.95 5.30 19.51
C ARG A 38 6.68 6.14 18.26
N GLY A 39 6.65 7.47 18.37
CA GLY A 39 6.49 8.39 17.24
C GLY A 39 7.75 8.58 16.39
N GLU A 40 8.93 8.24 16.91
CA GLU A 40 10.25 8.34 16.26
C GLU A 40 10.80 7.00 15.78
N CYS A 41 10.22 5.90 16.27
CA CYS A 41 10.39 4.60 15.65
C CYS A 41 9.89 4.72 14.20
N PRO A 42 10.70 4.41 13.18
CA PRO A 42 10.19 4.37 11.82
C PRO A 42 9.15 3.27 11.79
N THR A 43 7.92 3.72 11.94
CA THR A 43 6.68 3.11 11.51
C THR A 43 6.75 1.60 11.44
N ILE A 44 6.07 0.91 12.36
CA ILE A 44 5.49 -0.40 12.04
C ILE A 44 4.97 -0.27 10.60
N PRO A 45 5.52 -1.04 9.64
CA PRO A 45 5.17 -0.86 8.24
C PRO A 45 3.65 -0.90 8.15
N LEU A 46 3.07 0.02 7.37
CA LEU A 46 1.62 0.08 7.21
C LEU A 46 1.17 -1.32 6.80
N LYS A 47 0.44 -2.02 7.67
CA LYS A 47 -0.06 -3.36 7.34
C LYS A 47 -1.40 -3.17 6.68
N VAL A 48 -1.61 -3.86 5.57
CA VAL A 48 -2.83 -3.77 4.78
C VAL A 48 -3.37 -5.17 4.53
N SER A 49 -4.68 -5.33 4.61
CA SER A 49 -5.36 -6.60 4.38
C SER A 49 -6.66 -6.35 3.63
N ILE A 50 -7.09 -7.35 2.87
CA ILE A 50 -8.42 -7.37 2.28
C ILE A 50 -9.31 -8.16 3.24
N SER A 51 -10.32 -7.51 3.82
CA SER A 51 -11.28 -8.16 4.73
C SER A 51 -12.53 -8.67 4.01
N SER A 52 -12.81 -8.17 2.80
CA SER A 52 -13.88 -8.68 1.93
C SER A 52 -13.53 -8.48 0.46
N PRO A 53 -13.87 -9.42 -0.44
CA PRO A 53 -14.43 -10.73 -0.16
C PRO A 53 -13.42 -11.62 0.58
N GLY A 54 -13.92 -12.64 1.28
CA GLY A 54 -13.06 -13.61 1.97
C GLY A 54 -12.22 -14.45 1.00
N ASN A 55 -11.15 -15.06 1.51
CA ASN A 55 -10.29 -15.94 0.73
C ASN A 55 -11.06 -17.18 0.21
N GLY A 56 -10.92 -17.48 -1.07
CA GLY A 56 -11.54 -18.61 -1.76
C GLY A 56 -13.00 -18.40 -2.15
N VAL A 57 -13.57 -17.23 -1.88
CA VAL A 57 -14.99 -16.93 -2.14
C VAL A 57 -15.26 -16.83 -3.65
N LYS A 58 -16.39 -17.40 -4.06
CA LYS A 58 -16.93 -17.23 -5.41
C LYS A 58 -17.58 -15.86 -5.52
N VAL A 59 -17.11 -15.05 -6.45
CA VAL A 59 -17.61 -13.70 -6.68
C VAL A 59 -18.41 -13.65 -7.99
N PRO A 60 -19.54 -12.93 -8.03
CA PRO A 60 -20.25 -12.71 -9.27
C PRO A 60 -19.38 -11.92 -10.25
N TYR A 61 -19.40 -12.33 -11.51
CA TYR A 61 -18.63 -11.71 -12.58
C TYR A 61 -19.48 -11.54 -13.84
N LEU A 62 -19.15 -10.52 -14.63
CA LEU A 62 -19.62 -10.36 -16.00
C LEU A 62 -18.43 -10.57 -16.93
N ASN A 63 -18.60 -11.41 -17.95
CA ASN A 63 -17.58 -11.57 -18.98
C ASN A 63 -17.62 -10.36 -19.93
N TYR A 64 -16.50 -9.67 -20.09
CA TYR A 64 -16.38 -8.50 -20.95
C TYR A 64 -15.10 -8.60 -21.80
N GLY A 65 -15.22 -9.28 -22.95
CA GLY A 65 -14.11 -9.54 -23.86
C GLY A 65 -12.96 -10.24 -23.15
N ASP A 66 -11.86 -9.50 -22.97
CA ASP A 66 -10.62 -9.98 -22.35
C ASP A 66 -10.55 -9.68 -20.84
N SER A 67 -11.69 -9.51 -20.16
CA SER A 67 -11.72 -9.23 -18.72
C SER A 67 -12.96 -9.78 -18.01
N PHE A 68 -12.81 -10.16 -16.74
CA PHE A 68 -13.93 -10.40 -15.83
C PHE A 68 -14.21 -9.13 -15.05
N ALA A 69 -15.35 -8.51 -15.33
CA ALA A 69 -15.82 -7.36 -14.58
C ALA A 69 -16.48 -7.84 -13.28
N LEU A 70 -15.94 -7.41 -12.14
CA LEU A 70 -16.44 -7.73 -10.80
C LEU A 70 -17.22 -6.54 -10.24
N ASN A 71 -18.02 -5.91 -11.10
CA ASN A 71 -18.64 -4.61 -10.82
C ASN A 71 -19.55 -4.62 -9.58
N THR A 72 -20.14 -5.77 -9.24
CA THR A 72 -21.01 -5.98 -8.08
C THR A 72 -20.26 -6.41 -6.82
N THR A 73 -18.97 -6.75 -6.93
CA THR A 73 -18.15 -7.19 -5.80
C THR A 73 -17.52 -5.98 -5.12
N THR A 74 -17.73 -5.87 -3.82
CA THR A 74 -17.09 -4.85 -2.99
C THR A 74 -15.80 -5.40 -2.40
N MET A 75 -14.70 -4.69 -2.62
CA MET A 75 -13.42 -4.96 -1.96
C MET A 75 -13.30 -4.06 -0.73
N VAL A 76 -13.13 -4.65 0.44
CA VAL A 76 -12.89 -3.91 1.68
C VAL A 76 -11.43 -4.07 2.06
N ILE A 77 -10.72 -2.93 2.11
CA ILE A 77 -9.30 -2.85 2.44
C ILE A 77 -9.18 -2.21 3.82
N GLU A 78 -8.50 -2.90 4.71
CA GLU A 78 -8.22 -2.47 6.08
C GLU A 78 -6.72 -2.22 6.26
N ALA A 79 -6.40 -1.20 7.04
CA ALA A 79 -5.03 -0.85 7.36
C ALA A 79 -4.82 -0.70 8.86
N SER A 80 -3.60 -1.02 9.32
CA SER A 80 -3.23 -0.94 10.75
C SER A 80 -3.24 0.48 11.32
N ARG A 81 -3.25 1.52 10.47
CA ARG A 81 -3.34 2.93 10.84
C ARG A 81 -3.98 3.73 9.71
N GLY A 82 -4.33 4.97 10.01
CA GLY A 82 -4.93 5.88 9.04
C GLY A 82 -4.09 6.01 7.77
N ILE A 83 -4.71 5.78 6.61
CA ILE A 83 -4.07 5.98 5.30
C ILE A 83 -4.22 7.47 4.95
N PRO A 84 -3.18 8.21 4.56
CA PRO A 84 -3.32 9.58 4.05
C PRO A 84 -4.27 9.66 2.85
N LYS A 85 -4.96 10.80 2.65
CA LYS A 85 -5.96 10.95 1.56
C LYS A 85 -5.34 11.07 0.18
N ASP A 86 -4.10 11.51 0.14
CA ASP A 86 -3.25 11.70 -1.04
C ASP A 86 -2.56 10.41 -1.50
N TYR A 87 -2.70 9.31 -0.75
CA TYR A 87 -2.16 8.02 -1.15
C TYR A 87 -3.15 7.31 -2.08
N ASP A 88 -2.61 6.72 -3.13
CA ASP A 88 -3.38 5.94 -4.08
C ASP A 88 -3.48 4.48 -3.62
N ILE A 89 -4.59 3.85 -3.99
CA ILE A 89 -4.90 2.46 -3.63
C ILE A 89 -5.27 1.73 -4.91
N ALA A 90 -4.43 0.76 -5.23
CA ALA A 90 -4.58 -0.11 -6.38
C ALA A 90 -4.84 -1.55 -5.94
N LEU A 91 -5.36 -2.35 -6.86
CA LEU A 91 -5.33 -3.80 -6.75
C LEU A 91 -4.25 -4.35 -7.65
N LEU A 92 -3.57 -5.36 -7.14
CA LEU A 92 -2.73 -6.22 -7.93
C LEU A 92 -3.45 -7.55 -8.09
N THR A 93 -3.66 -7.97 -9.34
CA THR A 93 -4.42 -9.18 -9.66
C THR A 93 -3.62 -10.08 -10.57
N LYS A 94 -3.71 -11.41 -10.38
CA LYS A 94 -3.09 -12.40 -11.25
C LYS A 94 -4.00 -13.61 -11.36
N ASN A 95 -4.42 -13.97 -12.57
CA ASN A 95 -5.21 -15.21 -12.75
C ASN A 95 -4.32 -16.43 -12.51
N SER A 96 -4.96 -17.56 -12.18
CA SER A 96 -4.28 -18.85 -11.98
C SER A 96 -3.36 -19.24 -13.14
N ASP A 97 -3.77 -18.92 -14.36
CA ASP A 97 -3.08 -19.34 -15.59
C ASP A 97 -2.26 -18.21 -16.22
N ASP A 98 -2.18 -17.06 -15.55
CA ASP A 98 -1.45 -15.90 -16.03
C ASP A 98 0.01 -15.96 -15.58
N THR A 99 0.90 -15.45 -16.43
CA THR A 99 2.32 -15.28 -16.08
C THR A 99 2.56 -13.96 -15.36
N GLN A 100 1.69 -12.97 -15.54
CA GLN A 100 1.88 -11.60 -15.09
C GLN A 100 0.88 -11.18 -14.01
N PHE A 101 1.34 -10.30 -13.14
CA PHE A 101 0.49 -9.51 -12.27
C PHE A 101 0.04 -8.23 -12.98
N HIS A 102 -1.21 -7.87 -12.76
CA HIS A 102 -1.86 -6.70 -13.33
C HIS A 102 -2.16 -5.72 -12.21
N LEU A 103 -1.51 -4.55 -12.24
CA LEU A 103 -1.76 -3.48 -11.29
C LEU A 103 -2.80 -2.54 -11.87
N LYS A 104 -3.91 -2.38 -11.16
CA LYS A 104 -5.00 -1.52 -11.58
C LYS A 104 -5.41 -0.58 -10.48
N GLU A 105 -5.35 0.72 -10.78
CA GLU A 105 -5.98 1.73 -9.94
C GLU A 105 -7.50 1.55 -9.96
N LEU A 106 -8.10 1.70 -8.79
CA LEU A 106 -9.53 1.53 -8.61
C LEU A 106 -10.24 2.87 -8.65
N SER A 107 -11.02 3.06 -9.71
CA SER A 107 -11.71 4.32 -10.02
C SER A 107 -12.76 4.73 -8.98
N TYR A 108 -13.38 3.77 -8.29
CA TYR A 108 -14.42 4.06 -7.29
C TYR A 108 -13.96 3.64 -5.90
N SER A 109 -13.82 4.63 -5.02
CA SER A 109 -13.42 4.43 -3.63
C SER A 109 -14.28 5.21 -2.67
N GLU A 110 -14.81 4.51 -1.67
CA GLU A 110 -15.47 5.10 -0.52
C GLU A 110 -14.55 4.90 0.69
N ARG A 111 -14.12 6.00 1.30
CA ARG A 111 -13.37 5.95 2.55
C ARG A 111 -14.34 5.96 3.72
N VAL A 112 -14.64 4.77 4.26
CA VAL A 112 -15.58 4.58 5.37
C VAL A 112 -14.98 5.09 6.69
N SER A 113 -13.68 4.89 6.88
CA SER A 113 -12.93 5.43 8.02
C SER A 113 -11.48 5.73 7.61
N PRO A 114 -10.66 6.35 8.48
CA PRO A 114 -9.24 6.53 8.20
C PRO A 114 -8.50 5.23 7.86
N THR A 115 -8.94 4.09 8.41
CA THR A 115 -8.30 2.77 8.29
C THR A 115 -9.05 1.80 7.38
N LEU A 116 -10.28 2.10 6.98
CA LEU A 116 -11.15 1.20 6.21
C LEU A 116 -11.65 1.88 4.94
N ILE A 117 -11.36 1.25 3.81
CA ILE A 117 -11.67 1.76 2.48
C ILE A 117 -12.40 0.69 1.69
N ARG A 118 -13.54 1.07 1.12
CA ARG A 118 -14.32 0.24 0.21
C ARG A 118 -14.02 0.64 -1.22
N LYS A 119 -13.83 -0.36 -2.06
CA LYS A 119 -13.52 -0.21 -3.47
C LYS A 119 -14.50 -1.03 -4.30
N TYR A 120 -14.90 -0.48 -5.43
CA TYR A 120 -15.94 -1.04 -6.30
C TYR A 120 -15.48 -1.03 -7.75
N GLY A 121 -16.18 -1.78 -8.60
CA GLY A 121 -16.08 -1.57 -10.05
C GLY A 121 -14.72 -1.92 -10.64
N PHE A 122 -14.13 -3.05 -10.23
CA PHE A 122 -12.85 -3.50 -10.77
C PHE A 122 -13.03 -4.64 -11.75
N SER A 123 -12.09 -4.74 -12.69
CA SER A 123 -12.02 -5.83 -13.64
C SER A 123 -10.70 -6.55 -13.47
N VAL A 124 -10.74 -7.88 -13.54
CA VAL A 124 -9.54 -8.69 -13.63
C VAL A 124 -9.31 -9.00 -15.11
N PRO A 125 -8.21 -8.53 -15.72
CA PRO A 125 -7.86 -8.89 -17.09
C PRO A 125 -7.77 -10.40 -17.21
N ILE A 126 -8.20 -10.99 -18.31
CA ILE A 126 -8.19 -12.43 -18.56
C ILE A 126 -7.07 -12.72 -19.55
N GLY A 127 -6.02 -13.40 -19.10
CA GLY A 127 -5.02 -13.98 -20.02
C GLY A 127 -5.56 -15.22 -20.75
N ASN A 128 -6.48 -15.96 -20.12
CA ASN A 128 -7.09 -17.17 -20.67
C ASN A 128 -8.54 -17.35 -20.18
N ALA A 129 -9.50 -17.53 -21.10
CA ALA A 129 -10.92 -17.73 -20.77
C ALA A 129 -11.21 -18.97 -19.91
N ALA A 130 -10.25 -19.90 -19.79
CA ALA A 130 -10.31 -21.07 -18.91
C ALA A 130 -10.06 -20.75 -17.44
N SER A 131 -9.47 -19.58 -17.13
CA SER A 131 -9.10 -19.22 -15.76
C SER A 131 -10.33 -19.18 -14.83
N LYS A 132 -10.20 -19.88 -13.70
CA LYS A 132 -11.29 -20.06 -12.73
C LYS A 132 -11.12 -19.21 -11.48
N SER A 133 -9.91 -18.74 -11.21
CA SER A 133 -9.60 -17.95 -10.03
C SER A 133 -8.53 -16.90 -10.31
N ALA A 134 -8.47 -15.91 -9.43
CA ALA A 134 -7.36 -14.98 -9.39
C ALA A 134 -6.87 -14.75 -7.96
N GLU A 135 -5.57 -14.53 -7.86
CA GLU A 135 -4.94 -13.90 -6.72
C GLU A 135 -5.20 -12.39 -6.77
N VAL A 136 -5.61 -11.81 -5.65
CA VAL A 136 -5.85 -10.38 -5.49
C VAL A 136 -5.11 -9.88 -4.25
N ARG A 137 -4.40 -8.76 -4.40
CA ARG A 137 -3.74 -8.03 -3.32
C ARG A 137 -4.11 -6.57 -3.38
N ALA A 138 -4.20 -5.93 -2.22
CA ALA A 138 -4.28 -4.49 -2.11
C ALA A 138 -2.87 -3.91 -2.10
N VAL A 139 -2.66 -2.84 -2.85
CA VAL A 139 -1.39 -2.10 -2.89
C VAL A 139 -1.68 -0.66 -2.53
N ILE A 140 -0.96 -0.14 -1.53
CA ILE A 140 -0.99 1.27 -1.17
C ILE A 140 0.30 1.90 -1.68
N VAL A 141 0.15 2.97 -2.44
CA VAL A 141 1.27 3.74 -2.99
C VAL A 141 1.12 5.22 -2.65
N THR A 142 2.22 5.94 -2.56
CA THR A 142 2.20 7.40 -2.41
C THR A 142 1.72 8.10 -3.67
N SER A 143 1.96 7.51 -4.84
CA SER A 143 1.42 7.95 -6.13
C SER A 143 1.46 6.83 -7.16
N MET A 144 0.40 6.68 -7.95
CA MET A 144 0.35 5.77 -9.11
C MET A 144 1.18 6.28 -10.31
N LYS A 145 1.71 7.51 -10.26
CA LYS A 145 2.57 8.05 -11.30
C LYS A 145 3.84 7.20 -11.46
N GLY A 146 4.08 6.72 -12.67
CA GLY A 146 5.26 5.89 -12.99
C GLY A 146 5.07 4.40 -12.77
N PHE A 147 3.88 3.95 -12.37
CA PHE A 147 3.54 2.53 -12.41
C PHE A 147 3.06 2.13 -13.81
N GLY A 148 3.63 1.05 -14.35
CA GLY A 148 3.05 0.31 -15.46
C GLY A 148 1.88 -0.56 -15.00
N GLN A 149 1.23 -1.23 -15.95
CA GLN A 149 0.09 -2.12 -15.68
C GLN A 149 0.51 -3.57 -15.44
N TYR A 150 1.62 -4.03 -16.02
CA TYR A 150 2.02 -5.44 -16.03
C TYR A 150 3.36 -5.64 -15.33
N TYR A 151 3.45 -6.67 -14.50
CA TYR A 151 4.67 -7.04 -13.78
C TYR A 151 4.83 -8.55 -13.76
N SER A 152 6.04 -9.06 -13.92
CA SER A 152 6.29 -10.51 -13.89
C SER A 152 6.38 -11.07 -12.47
N SER A 153 6.65 -10.23 -11.48
CA SER A 153 6.75 -10.64 -10.07
C SER A 153 6.36 -9.53 -9.09
N LEU A 154 6.06 -9.92 -7.85
CA LEU A 154 5.82 -8.98 -6.76
C LEU A 154 7.04 -8.11 -6.46
N ASP A 155 8.24 -8.68 -6.58
CA ASP A 155 9.50 -7.96 -6.31
C ASP A 155 9.68 -6.76 -7.24
N GLN A 156 9.31 -6.87 -8.52
CA GLN A 156 9.39 -5.75 -9.45
C GLN A 156 8.55 -4.56 -8.98
N ILE A 157 7.38 -4.83 -8.41
CA ILE A 157 6.49 -3.78 -7.90
C ILE A 157 7.07 -3.21 -6.60
N ALA A 158 7.50 -4.08 -5.70
CA ALA A 158 8.05 -3.71 -4.39
C ALA A 158 9.35 -2.89 -4.50
N THR A 159 10.11 -2.99 -5.59
CA THR A 159 11.29 -2.14 -5.82
C THR A 159 10.95 -0.67 -6.08
N ASN A 160 9.70 -0.35 -6.44
CA ASN A 160 9.28 1.02 -6.63
C ASN A 160 9.15 1.74 -5.26
N LYS A 161 9.89 2.83 -5.10
CA LYS A 161 9.93 3.63 -3.86
C LYS A 161 8.57 4.21 -3.46
N SER A 162 7.63 4.34 -4.39
CA SER A 162 6.27 4.79 -4.11
C SER A 162 5.42 3.73 -3.41
N VAL A 163 5.83 2.45 -3.40
CA VAL A 163 5.10 1.39 -2.69
C VAL A 163 5.25 1.58 -1.19
N VAL A 164 4.12 1.73 -0.51
CA VAL A 164 4.05 1.84 0.95
C VAL A 164 3.77 0.48 1.57
N SER A 165 2.86 -0.28 0.97
CA SER A 165 2.48 -1.60 1.48
C SER A 165 1.76 -2.45 0.43
N ILE A 166 1.91 -3.76 0.54
CA ILE A 166 1.24 -4.78 -0.26
C ILE A 166 0.60 -5.77 0.72
N SER A 167 -0.67 -6.12 0.50
CA SER A 167 -1.36 -7.09 1.36
C SER A 167 -0.89 -8.52 1.09
N GLU A 168 -1.17 -9.39 2.06
CA GLU A 168 -1.27 -10.83 1.79
C GLU A 168 -2.29 -11.10 0.68
N PRO A 169 -2.12 -12.20 -0.09
CA PRO A 169 -3.03 -12.52 -1.16
C PRO A 169 -4.34 -13.07 -0.63
N ILE A 170 -5.43 -12.71 -1.30
CA ILE A 170 -6.65 -13.51 -1.27
C ILE A 170 -6.85 -14.16 -2.64
N SER A 171 -7.46 -15.34 -2.65
CA SER A 171 -7.96 -15.96 -3.86
C SER A 171 -9.44 -15.65 -4.02
N ILE A 172 -9.86 -15.27 -5.22
CA ILE A 172 -11.29 -15.19 -5.58
C ILE A 172 -11.56 -16.18 -6.71
N LYS A 173 -12.76 -16.77 -6.70
CA LYS A 173 -13.20 -17.70 -7.75
C LYS A 173 -14.27 -17.06 -8.61
N TYR A 174 -14.16 -17.25 -9.92
CA TYR A 174 -15.16 -16.84 -10.89
C TYR A 174 -16.14 -17.97 -11.19
N ARG A 175 -15.64 -19.22 -11.21
CA ARG A 175 -16.37 -20.39 -11.70
C ARG A 175 -16.00 -21.61 -10.84
N ASP A 176 -16.82 -22.66 -10.93
CA ASP A 176 -16.53 -23.96 -10.31
C ASP A 176 -15.55 -24.78 -11.18
#